data_AF-A0A421JZT8-F1
#
_entry.id   AF-A0A421JZT8-F1
#
_cell.length_a   1.000
_cell.length_b   1.000
_cell.length_c   1.000
_cell.angle_alpha   90.00
_cell.angle_beta   90.00
_cell.angle_gamma   90.00
#
_symmetry.space_group_name_H-M   'P 1'
#
loop_
_entity.id
_entity.type
_entity.pdbx_description
1 polymer ?
#
loop_
_entity_poly.entity_id
_entity_poly.type
_entity_poly.pdbx_seq_one_letter_code
_entity_poly.pdbx_strand_id
1 'polypeptide(L)'
;MFFLKTEPITELKLIKEVPFPSDVTFRQLLISGPPGAGKSTLVRMISGWSEEGYVDLAANKWWTAQCLSLRPREIHLGLPFEGFKQSLAIFEREWTEADPPLRLELDRIRIPPVKRHFWSVNWHKRYVFEFILPPVDTLYRQRMKRGKRGTHPVDKGVTEELVRRQILTYSMIAHHLQQSGLSVYVREGTDQPPMRIVGLEND
;
A
#
# COMPACT_ATOMS: atom_id res chain seq x y z
N MET A 1 -17.99 -4.75 9.39
CA MET A 1 -16.66 -4.09 9.26
C MET A 1 -16.21 -4.21 7.81
N PHE A 2 -15.44 -3.29 7.22
CA PHE A 2 -15.23 -3.31 5.75
C PHE A 2 -13.94 -4.03 5.32
N PHE A 3 -14.06 -5.06 4.49
CA PHE A 3 -12.95 -5.69 3.78
C PHE A 3 -13.02 -5.38 2.28
N LEU A 4 -11.90 -5.51 1.57
CA LEU A 4 -11.90 -5.39 0.11
C LEU A 4 -12.55 -6.63 -0.50
N LYS A 5 -13.60 -6.41 -1.30
CA LYS A 5 -14.06 -7.43 -2.23
C LYS A 5 -13.14 -7.42 -3.44
N THR A 6 -12.54 -8.56 -3.76
CA THR A 6 -11.58 -8.68 -4.86
C THR A 6 -11.90 -9.83 -5.80
N GLU A 7 -11.45 -9.73 -7.05
CA GLU A 7 -11.58 -10.77 -8.06
C GLU A 7 -10.23 -11.08 -8.73
N PRO A 8 -10.00 -12.34 -9.14
CA PRO A 8 -8.80 -12.73 -9.86
C PRO A 8 -8.61 -11.96 -11.16
N ILE A 9 -7.36 -11.65 -11.49
CA ILE A 9 -6.99 -11.10 -12.81
C ILE A 9 -6.57 -12.25 -13.71
N THR A 10 -7.26 -12.41 -14.85
CA THR A 10 -7.01 -13.49 -15.80
C THR A 10 -5.85 -13.20 -16.74
N GLU A 11 -5.69 -11.95 -17.16
CA GLU A 11 -4.63 -11.53 -18.07
C GLU A 11 -3.38 -11.11 -17.29
N LEU A 12 -2.47 -12.07 -17.13
CA LEU A 12 -1.22 -11.88 -16.41
C LEU A 12 -0.02 -11.97 -17.36
N LYS A 13 1.04 -11.25 -17.00
CA LYS A 13 2.38 -11.41 -17.55
C LYS A 13 3.40 -11.52 -16.45
N LEU A 14 4.56 -12.10 -16.76
CA LEU A 14 5.65 -12.21 -15.81
C LEU A 14 6.57 -10.99 -15.90
N ILE A 15 6.86 -10.41 -14.75
CA ILE A 15 7.95 -9.45 -14.57
C ILE A 15 8.94 -10.13 -13.62
N LYS A 16 10.07 -10.60 -14.17
CA LYS A 16 11.07 -11.37 -13.40
C LYS A 16 10.43 -12.52 -12.63
N GLU A 17 9.66 -13.36 -13.36
CA GLU A 17 8.96 -14.54 -12.84
C GLU A 17 7.79 -14.27 -11.87
N VAL A 18 7.56 -13.01 -11.50
CA VAL A 18 6.41 -12.62 -10.67
C VAL A 18 5.23 -12.23 -11.58
N PRO A 19 4.02 -12.77 -11.37
CA PRO A 19 2.85 -12.44 -12.18
C PRO A 19 2.33 -11.03 -11.86
N PHE A 20 2.08 -10.21 -12.89
CA PHE A 20 1.43 -8.89 -12.81
C PHE A 20 0.36 -8.77 -13.90
N PRO A 21 -0.59 -7.82 -13.80
CA PRO A 21 -1.56 -7.57 -14.87
C PRO A 21 -0.86 -7.23 -16.19
N SER A 22 -1.43 -7.69 -17.31
CA SER A 22 -0.84 -7.60 -18.65
C SER A 22 -0.49 -6.17 -19.08
N ASP A 23 -1.21 -5.16 -18.60
CA ASP A 23 -1.04 -3.75 -18.90
C ASP A 23 0.02 -3.04 -18.03
N VAL A 24 0.46 -3.66 -16.93
CA VAL A 24 1.38 -3.05 -15.97
C VAL A 24 2.84 -3.15 -16.41
N THR A 25 3.57 -2.05 -16.47
CA THR A 25 5.01 -2.06 -16.78
C THR A 25 5.85 -1.93 -15.52
N PHE A 26 7.05 -2.52 -15.56
CA PHE A 26 8.01 -2.51 -14.46
C PHE A 26 8.25 -1.13 -13.83
N ARG A 27 8.33 -0.08 -14.65
CA ARG A 27 8.64 1.29 -14.22
C ARG A 27 7.42 2.05 -13.68
N GLN A 28 6.23 1.45 -13.60
CA GLN A 28 5.04 2.06 -12.99
C GLN A 28 4.83 1.63 -11.54
N LEU A 29 5.40 0.50 -11.15
CA LEU A 29 5.09 -0.20 -9.90
C LEU A 29 5.57 0.57 -8.65
N LEU A 30 4.64 0.74 -7.71
CA LEU A 30 4.85 1.22 -6.35
C LEU A 30 4.29 0.18 -5.39
N ILE A 31 5.13 -0.42 -4.55
CA ILE A 31 4.73 -1.52 -3.67
C ILE A 31 4.50 -0.98 -2.25
N SER A 32 3.31 -1.23 -1.70
CA SER A 32 2.93 -0.77 -0.35
C SER A 32 2.14 -1.82 0.43
N GLY A 33 1.79 -1.52 1.69
CA GLY A 33 1.16 -2.46 2.63
C GLY A 33 1.76 -2.40 4.04
N PRO A 34 1.17 -3.10 5.02
CA PRO A 34 1.59 -3.01 6.41
C PRO A 34 2.98 -3.61 6.68
N PRO A 35 3.63 -3.26 7.81
CA PRO A 35 4.89 -3.87 8.23
C PRO A 35 4.78 -5.39 8.25
N GLY A 36 5.78 -6.09 7.70
CA GLY A 36 5.81 -7.56 7.70
C GLY A 36 5.10 -8.24 6.54
N ALA A 37 4.36 -7.50 5.69
CA ALA A 37 3.61 -8.08 4.56
C ALA A 37 4.48 -8.63 3.41
N GLY A 38 5.80 -8.41 3.41
CA GLY A 38 6.69 -8.91 2.37
C GLY A 38 6.97 -7.94 1.21
N LYS A 39 6.69 -6.64 1.38
CA LYS A 39 6.96 -5.58 0.38
C LYS A 39 8.40 -5.62 -0.15
N SER A 40 9.38 -5.59 0.75
CA SER A 40 10.80 -5.61 0.38
C SER A 40 11.19 -6.92 -0.31
N THR A 41 10.55 -8.04 0.06
CA THR A 41 10.71 -9.32 -0.62
C THR A 41 10.22 -9.25 -2.06
N LEU A 42 9.00 -8.73 -2.29
CA LEU A 42 8.45 -8.56 -3.64
C LEU A 42 9.33 -7.65 -4.51
N VAL A 43 9.76 -6.51 -3.95
CA VAL A 43 10.68 -5.57 -4.64
C VAL A 43 11.97 -6.29 -5.05
N ARG A 44 12.56 -7.11 -4.17
CA ARG A 44 13.79 -7.87 -4.49
C ARG A 44 13.56 -8.92 -5.56
N MET A 45 12.46 -9.68 -5.50
CA MET A 45 12.11 -10.70 -6.50
C MET A 45 12.07 -10.09 -7.91
N ILE A 46 11.53 -8.88 -8.04
CA ILE A 46 11.47 -8.19 -9.33
C ILE A 46 12.73 -7.39 -9.69
N SER A 47 13.82 -7.50 -8.92
CA SER A 47 15.06 -6.70 -9.12
C SER A 47 14.80 -5.18 -9.03
N GLY A 48 13.93 -4.76 -8.13
CA GLY A 48 13.62 -3.37 -7.84
C GLY A 48 14.63 -2.67 -6.95
N TRP A 49 14.41 -1.38 -6.72
CA TRP A 49 15.27 -0.56 -5.87
C TRP A 49 15.00 -0.84 -4.40
N SER A 50 16.05 -1.19 -3.66
CA SER A 50 15.95 -1.61 -2.25
C SER A 50 15.71 -0.47 -1.27
N GLU A 51 15.85 0.79 -1.69
CA GLU A 51 15.60 1.94 -0.83
C GLU A 51 14.10 2.18 -0.66
N GLU A 52 13.67 2.22 0.60
CA GLU A 52 12.29 2.56 0.96
C GLU A 52 12.02 4.05 0.70
N GLY A 53 10.86 4.34 0.11
CA GLY A 53 10.37 5.71 -0.06
C GLY A 53 9.27 6.02 0.94
N TYR A 54 9.12 7.29 1.30
CA TYR A 54 7.96 7.80 2.04
C TYR A 54 7.17 8.76 1.15
N VAL A 55 5.84 8.59 1.12
CA VAL A 55 4.93 9.43 0.34
C VAL A 55 3.80 9.88 1.25
N ASP A 56 3.76 11.18 1.54
CA ASP A 56 2.63 11.80 2.23
C ASP A 56 1.49 12.05 1.23
N LEU A 57 0.38 11.32 1.38
CA LEU A 57 -0.77 11.43 0.48
C LEU A 57 -1.58 12.71 0.66
N ALA A 58 -1.44 13.41 1.78
CA ALA A 58 -2.06 14.72 2.00
C ALA A 58 -1.20 15.88 1.47
N ALA A 59 0.08 15.63 1.20
CA ALA A 59 0.98 16.64 0.68
C ALA A 59 0.58 17.08 -0.74
N ASN A 60 0.64 18.40 -0.98
CA ASN A 60 0.36 18.95 -2.29
C ASN A 60 1.36 18.40 -3.32
N LYS A 61 0.83 17.88 -4.43
CA LYS A 61 1.62 17.30 -5.54
C LYS A 61 2.56 16.17 -5.12
N TRP A 62 2.19 15.32 -4.15
CA TRP A 62 3.02 14.17 -3.75
C TRP A 62 3.43 13.27 -4.94
N TRP A 63 2.63 13.24 -6.02
CA TRP A 63 2.93 12.50 -7.25
C TRP A 63 4.17 13.00 -8.01
N THR A 64 4.73 14.15 -7.64
CA THR A 64 6.00 14.66 -8.15
C THR A 64 7.17 14.46 -7.17
N ALA A 65 6.95 13.78 -6.04
CA ALA A 65 7.99 13.58 -5.04
C ALA A 65 9.21 12.86 -5.62
N GLN A 66 10.42 13.31 -5.25
CA GLN A 66 11.66 12.76 -5.78
C GLN A 66 11.82 11.27 -5.43
N CYS A 67 11.33 10.84 -4.27
CA CYS A 67 11.28 9.43 -3.88
C CYS A 67 10.48 8.59 -4.88
N LEU A 68 9.57 9.16 -5.67
CA LEU A 68 8.88 8.40 -6.70
C LEU A 68 9.70 8.22 -7.97
N SER A 69 10.87 8.86 -8.14
CA SER A 69 11.64 8.87 -9.39
C SER A 69 12.20 7.50 -9.79
N LEU A 70 12.75 6.74 -8.85
CA LEU A 70 13.29 5.39 -9.06
C LEU A 70 12.21 4.35 -8.80
N ARG A 71 11.97 3.46 -9.76
CA ARG A 71 10.88 2.46 -9.72
C ARG A 71 11.32 1.17 -10.40
N PRO A 72 10.82 0.00 -9.95
CA PRO A 72 9.89 -0.21 -8.84
C PRO A 72 10.55 -0.02 -7.48
N ARG A 73 9.77 0.36 -6.47
CA ARG A 73 10.25 0.51 -5.09
C ARG A 73 9.16 0.24 -4.06
N GLU A 74 9.61 -0.06 -2.84
CA GLU A 74 8.74 -0.03 -1.66
C GLU A 74 8.44 1.43 -1.28
N ILE A 75 7.17 1.71 -0.98
CA ILE A 75 6.73 2.99 -0.43
C ILE A 75 5.91 2.80 0.85
N HIS A 76 6.21 3.61 1.84
CA HIS A 76 5.38 3.83 3.02
C HIS A 76 4.52 5.06 2.80
N LEU A 77 3.31 5.03 3.34
CA LEU A 77 2.33 6.09 3.14
C LEU A 77 2.16 6.90 4.42
N GLY A 78 2.32 8.21 4.28
CA GLY A 78 1.82 9.18 5.23
C GLY A 78 0.34 9.42 4.98
N LEU A 79 -0.48 9.20 6.00
CA LEU A 79 -1.93 9.29 5.92
C LEU A 79 -2.48 10.41 6.83
N PRO A 80 -3.50 11.16 6.38
CA PRO A 80 -4.14 12.20 7.19
C PRO A 80 -5.12 11.59 8.21
N PHE A 81 -5.00 12.00 9.47
CA PHE A 81 -5.90 11.57 10.55
C PHE A 81 -6.53 12.77 11.26
N GLU A 82 -7.75 12.57 11.78
CA GLU A 82 -8.49 13.56 12.54
C GLU A 82 -7.66 14.03 13.76
N GLY A 83 -7.59 15.34 13.95
CA GLY A 83 -6.78 15.94 15.03
C GLY A 83 -5.28 16.08 14.72
N PHE A 84 -4.79 15.54 13.58
CA PHE A 84 -3.38 15.63 13.18
C PHE A 84 -3.21 16.51 11.94
N LYS A 85 -2.46 17.62 12.10
CA LYS A 85 -2.12 18.51 10.99
C LYS A 85 -1.15 17.83 10.01
N GLN A 86 -0.20 17.08 10.52
CA GLN A 86 0.76 16.30 9.73
C GLN A 86 0.23 14.89 9.51
N SER A 87 0.59 14.29 8.38
CA SER A 87 0.28 12.89 8.09
C SER A 87 1.13 11.95 8.93
N LEU A 88 0.59 10.79 9.28
CA LEU A 88 1.26 9.74 10.04
C LEU A 88 1.34 8.46 9.21
N ALA A 89 2.42 7.70 9.34
CA ALA A 89 2.45 6.30 8.94
C ALA A 89 1.78 5.42 10.01
N ILE A 90 1.13 4.34 9.57
CA ILE A 90 0.36 3.40 10.40
C ILE A 90 1.20 2.51 11.35
N PHE A 91 2.47 2.85 11.53
CA PHE A 91 3.40 2.21 12.45
C PHE A 91 4.12 3.22 13.35
N GLU A 92 3.81 4.51 13.21
CA GLU A 92 4.26 5.54 14.14
C GLU A 92 3.53 5.40 15.47
N ARG A 93 4.20 5.84 16.53
CA ARG A 93 3.76 5.62 17.92
C ARG A 93 2.41 6.27 18.18
N GLU A 94 2.24 7.48 17.66
CA GLU A 94 1.02 8.29 17.71
C GLU A 94 -0.18 7.53 17.12
N TRP A 95 0.02 6.70 16.10
CA TRP A 95 -1.03 5.90 15.51
C TRP A 95 -1.23 4.56 16.25
N THR A 96 -0.14 3.89 16.63
CA THR A 96 -0.20 2.57 17.27
C THR A 96 -0.71 2.62 18.70
N GLU A 97 -0.40 3.69 19.44
CA GLU A 97 -0.77 3.89 20.86
C GLU A 97 -2.06 4.70 21.04
N ALA A 98 -2.66 5.21 19.94
CA ALA A 98 -3.90 5.99 20.03
C ALA A 98 -5.07 5.17 20.59
N ASP A 99 -5.71 5.73 21.60
CA ASP A 99 -6.97 5.28 22.19
C ASP A 99 -7.89 6.50 22.44
N PRO A 100 -9.04 6.62 21.74
CA PRO A 100 -9.56 5.69 20.74
C PRO A 100 -8.71 5.65 19.45
N PRO A 101 -8.85 4.61 18.61
CA PRO A 101 -8.18 4.54 17.32
C PRO A 101 -8.42 5.79 16.45
N LEU A 102 -7.35 6.30 15.83
CA LEU A 102 -7.43 7.48 14.97
C LEU A 102 -8.31 7.24 13.75
N ARG A 103 -9.14 8.23 13.43
CA ARG A 103 -10.00 8.22 12.24
C ARG A 103 -9.27 8.79 11.04
N LEU A 104 -9.25 8.02 9.96
CA LEU A 104 -8.64 8.41 8.70
C LEU A 104 -9.50 9.45 7.97
N GLU A 105 -8.90 10.55 7.52
CA GLU A 105 -9.60 11.62 6.79
C GLU A 105 -9.35 11.50 5.27
N LEU A 106 -10.10 10.61 4.61
CA LEU A 106 -9.94 10.34 3.18
C LEU A 106 -10.02 11.60 2.30
N ASP A 107 -10.86 12.57 2.66
CA ASP A 107 -11.03 13.82 1.90
C ASP A 107 -9.78 14.72 1.88
N ARG A 108 -8.84 14.49 2.81
CA ARG A 108 -7.56 15.20 2.83
C ARG A 108 -6.53 14.57 1.89
N ILE A 109 -6.77 13.36 1.38
CA ILE A 109 -5.90 12.71 0.40
C ILE A 109 -5.96 13.48 -0.91
N ARG A 110 -4.79 13.85 -1.44
CA ARG A 110 -4.69 14.55 -2.71
C ARG A 110 -4.61 13.53 -3.84
N ILE A 111 -5.46 13.66 -4.84
CA ILE A 111 -5.41 12.82 -6.05
C ILE A 111 -4.69 13.58 -7.17
N PRO A 112 -3.78 12.93 -7.92
CA PRO A 112 -3.17 13.55 -9.09
C PRO A 112 -4.23 14.04 -10.08
N PRO A 113 -3.99 15.14 -10.81
CA PRO A 113 -4.97 15.60 -11.79
C PRO A 113 -5.06 14.61 -12.96
N VAL A 114 -6.29 14.42 -13.46
CA VAL A 114 -6.52 13.76 -14.75
C VAL A 114 -5.80 14.55 -15.84
N LYS A 115 -5.22 13.83 -16.83
CA LYS A 115 -4.52 14.43 -17.96
C LYS A 115 -5.44 15.41 -18.70
N ARG A 116 -5.07 16.69 -18.77
CA ARG A 116 -5.88 17.75 -19.42
C ARG A 116 -5.43 18.09 -20.84
N HIS A 117 -4.12 18.02 -21.10
CA HIS A 117 -3.53 18.42 -22.39
C HIS A 117 -2.67 17.30 -22.96
N PHE A 118 -2.51 17.27 -24.29
CA PHE A 118 -1.74 16.23 -24.99
C PHE A 118 -0.32 16.03 -24.44
N TRP A 119 0.39 17.12 -24.17
CA TRP A 119 1.77 17.12 -23.64
C TRP A 119 1.86 16.98 -22.11
N SER A 120 0.74 17.05 -21.39
CA SER A 120 0.76 16.90 -19.93
C SER A 120 1.02 15.46 -19.53
N VAL A 121 1.74 15.28 -18.41
CA VAL A 121 2.01 13.96 -17.85
C VAL A 121 0.70 13.30 -17.43
N ASN A 122 0.49 12.04 -17.85
CA ASN A 122 -0.63 11.25 -17.36
C ASN A 122 -0.26 10.61 -16.02
N TRP A 123 -0.52 11.31 -14.91
CA TRP A 123 -0.17 10.81 -13.57
C TRP A 123 -0.91 9.53 -13.20
N HIS A 124 -2.18 9.37 -13.61
CA HIS A 124 -2.97 8.17 -13.34
C HIS A 124 -2.38 6.92 -13.99
N LYS A 125 -1.87 7.05 -15.22
CA LYS A 125 -1.16 5.96 -15.92
C LYS A 125 0.32 5.88 -15.53
N ARG A 126 0.87 6.83 -14.79
CA ARG A 126 2.30 6.83 -14.43
C ARG A 126 2.60 5.84 -13.31
N TYR A 127 1.64 5.63 -12.43
CA TYR A 127 1.81 4.82 -11.23
C TYR A 127 0.81 3.69 -11.18
N VAL A 128 1.29 2.53 -10.76
CA VAL A 128 0.49 1.36 -10.42
C VAL A 128 0.82 1.03 -8.97
N PHE A 129 -0.18 1.15 -8.09
CA PHE A 129 -0.05 0.76 -6.69
C PHE A 129 -0.31 -0.73 -6.54
N GLU A 130 0.65 -1.43 -5.96
CA GLU A 130 0.56 -2.83 -5.61
C GLU A 130 0.54 -2.94 -4.08
N PHE A 131 -0.63 -3.16 -3.49
CA PHE A 131 -0.78 -3.34 -2.05
C PHE A 131 -0.66 -4.82 -1.69
N ILE A 132 0.28 -5.17 -0.82
CA ILE A 132 0.35 -6.51 -0.24
C ILE A 132 -0.43 -6.50 1.07
N LEU A 133 -1.61 -7.11 1.08
CA LEU A 133 -2.56 -7.18 2.18
C LEU A 133 -2.90 -8.64 2.49
N PRO A 134 -2.03 -9.37 3.22
CA PRO A 134 -2.33 -10.73 3.66
C PRO A 134 -3.50 -10.76 4.63
N PRO A 135 -4.20 -11.90 4.76
CA PRO A 135 -5.16 -12.12 5.84
C PRO A 135 -4.54 -11.80 7.22
N VAL A 136 -5.35 -11.27 8.13
CA VAL A 136 -4.90 -10.79 9.46
C VAL A 136 -4.10 -11.86 10.20
N ASP A 137 -4.61 -13.09 10.27
CA ASP A 137 -3.93 -14.22 10.93
C ASP A 137 -2.59 -14.57 10.31
N THR A 138 -2.49 -14.47 8.98
CA THR A 138 -1.26 -14.74 8.25
C THR A 138 -0.22 -13.67 8.58
N LEU A 139 -0.58 -12.39 8.50
CA LEU A 139 0.31 -11.29 8.80
C LEU A 139 0.72 -11.29 10.29
N TYR A 140 -0.22 -11.53 11.21
CA TYR A 140 0.06 -11.60 12.64
C TYR A 140 1.08 -12.71 12.95
N ARG A 141 0.89 -13.93 12.42
CA ARG A 141 1.85 -15.02 12.58
C ARG A 141 3.22 -14.70 11.98
N GLN A 142 3.26 -14.05 10.82
CA GLN A 142 4.52 -13.61 10.21
C GLN A 142 5.27 -12.60 11.10
N ARG A 143 4.56 -11.58 11.60
CA ARG A 143 5.14 -10.55 12.48
C ARG A 143 5.58 -11.13 13.82
N MET A 144 4.83 -12.06 14.41
CA MET A 144 5.26 -12.77 15.63
C MET A 144 6.54 -13.57 15.42
N LYS A 145 6.67 -14.28 14.29
CA LYS A 145 7.90 -15.01 13.94
C LYS A 145 9.08 -14.05 13.72
N ARG A 146 8.85 -12.90 13.08
CA ARG A 146 9.88 -11.89 12.81
C ARG A 146 10.32 -11.15 14.08
N GLY A 147 9.38 -10.81 14.97
CA GLY A 147 9.64 -10.21 16.27
C GLY A 147 10.51 -11.08 17.17
N LYS A 148 10.31 -12.41 17.17
CA LYS A 148 11.18 -13.37 17.89
C LYS A 148 12.66 -13.32 17.46
N ARG A 149 12.94 -12.86 16.24
CA ARG A 149 14.31 -12.71 15.72
C ARG A 149 14.96 -11.39 16.14
N GLY A 150 14.23 -10.47 16.78
CA GLY A 150 14.75 -9.20 17.30
C GLY A 150 15.20 -8.17 16.26
N THR A 151 15.01 -8.45 14.97
CA THR A 151 15.53 -7.61 13.87
C THR A 151 14.63 -6.43 13.51
N HIS A 152 13.40 -6.37 14.04
CA HIS A 152 12.39 -5.39 13.63
C HIS A 152 11.68 -4.80 14.87
N PRO A 153 12.09 -3.62 15.35
CA PRO A 153 11.51 -2.98 16.55
C PRO A 153 10.00 -2.80 16.47
N VAL A 154 9.47 -2.54 15.26
CA VAL A 154 8.04 -2.35 14.98
C VAL A 154 7.17 -3.57 15.34
N ASP A 155 7.76 -4.77 15.46
CA ASP A 155 7.03 -6.00 15.81
C ASP A 155 7.03 -6.31 17.31
N LYS A 156 7.70 -5.50 18.14
CA LYS A 156 7.70 -5.70 19.59
C LYS A 156 6.31 -5.45 20.14
N GLY A 157 5.73 -6.45 20.81
CA GLY A 157 4.39 -6.34 21.39
C GLY A 157 3.25 -6.24 20.36
N VAL A 158 3.46 -6.72 19.13
CA VAL A 158 2.41 -6.75 18.12
C VAL A 158 1.20 -7.56 18.60
N THR A 159 0.01 -7.00 18.46
CA THR A 159 -1.27 -7.66 18.74
C THR A 159 -2.01 -7.94 17.44
N GLU A 160 -2.93 -8.90 17.47
CA GLU A 160 -3.79 -9.19 16.32
C GLU A 160 -4.66 -7.97 15.96
N GLU A 161 -5.18 -7.27 16.98
CA GLU A 161 -5.99 -6.06 16.78
C GLU A 161 -5.20 -4.94 16.09
N LEU A 162 -3.92 -4.75 16.45
CA LEU A 162 -3.06 -3.81 15.75
C LEU A 162 -2.92 -4.19 14.27
N VAL A 163 -2.63 -5.46 13.99
CA VAL A 163 -2.51 -5.96 12.61
C VAL A 163 -3.80 -5.76 11.82
N ARG A 164 -4.94 -6.03 12.45
CA ARG A 164 -6.27 -5.83 11.88
C ARG A 164 -6.52 -4.37 11.51
N ARG A 165 -6.26 -3.43 12.42
CA ARG A 165 -6.36 -1.98 12.16
C ARG A 165 -5.47 -1.53 11.00
N GLN A 166 -4.27 -2.09 10.90
CA GLN A 166 -3.33 -1.78 9.82
C GLN A 166 -3.82 -2.26 8.45
N ILE A 167 -4.32 -3.50 8.38
CA ILE A 167 -4.91 -4.07 7.16
C ILE A 167 -6.14 -3.27 6.73
N LEU A 168 -7.02 -2.91 7.66
CA LEU A 168 -8.19 -2.08 7.36
C LEU A 168 -7.81 -0.72 6.81
N THR A 169 -6.84 -0.05 7.44
CA THR A 169 -6.42 1.29 7.00
C THR A 169 -5.85 1.23 5.59
N TYR A 170 -4.97 0.27 5.29
CA TYR A 170 -4.47 0.08 3.94
C TYR A 170 -5.55 -0.31 2.93
N SER A 171 -6.56 -1.10 3.35
CA SER A 171 -7.71 -1.46 2.52
C SER A 171 -8.54 -0.23 2.14
N MET A 172 -8.82 0.66 3.09
CA MET A 172 -9.52 1.92 2.85
C MET A 172 -8.75 2.81 1.86
N ILE A 173 -7.42 2.89 2.01
CA ILE A 173 -6.57 3.66 1.09
C ILE A 173 -6.56 3.05 -0.30
N ALA A 174 -6.35 1.74 -0.42
CA ALA A 174 -6.34 1.05 -1.70
C ALA A 174 -7.67 1.25 -2.46
N HIS A 175 -8.80 1.10 -1.76
CA HIS A 175 -10.11 1.37 -2.33
C HIS A 175 -10.27 2.84 -2.73
N HIS A 176 -9.92 3.80 -1.87
CA HIS A 176 -10.06 5.22 -2.15
C HIS A 176 -9.23 5.67 -3.37
N LEU A 177 -7.98 5.21 -3.48
CA LEU A 177 -7.13 5.49 -4.64
C LEU A 177 -7.69 4.88 -5.92
N GLN A 178 -8.23 3.66 -5.84
CA GLN A 178 -8.85 2.96 -6.97
C GLN A 178 -10.12 3.67 -7.46
N GLN A 179 -11.02 4.05 -6.54
CA GLN A 179 -12.23 4.84 -6.84
C GLN A 179 -11.90 6.21 -7.43
N SER A 180 -10.74 6.77 -7.07
CA SER A 180 -10.23 8.01 -7.62
C SER A 180 -9.58 7.87 -9.01
N GLY A 181 -9.60 6.66 -9.59
CA GLY A 181 -9.14 6.38 -10.94
C GLY A 181 -7.64 6.09 -11.06
N LEU A 182 -6.94 5.78 -9.97
CA LEU A 182 -5.57 5.27 -10.02
C LEU A 182 -5.56 3.75 -10.26
N SER A 183 -4.51 3.25 -10.91
CA SER A 183 -4.29 1.81 -11.04
C SER A 183 -3.86 1.23 -9.70
N VAL A 184 -4.70 0.39 -9.11
CA VAL A 184 -4.47 -0.26 -7.81
C VAL A 184 -4.78 -1.75 -7.91
N TYR A 185 -3.84 -2.56 -7.43
CA TYR A 185 -3.98 -4.01 -7.29
C TYR A 185 -3.63 -4.46 -5.88
N VAL A 186 -4.16 -5.61 -5.49
CA VAL A 186 -3.96 -6.18 -4.15
C VAL A 186 -3.42 -7.60 -4.26
N ARG A 187 -2.49 -7.98 -3.38
CA ARG A 187 -2.02 -9.35 -3.18
C ARG A 187 -2.17 -9.78 -1.75
N GLU A 188 -2.50 -11.03 -1.54
CA GLU A 188 -2.48 -11.64 -0.19
C GLU A 188 -1.08 -12.11 0.23
N GLY A 189 -0.13 -12.18 -0.71
CA GLY A 189 1.23 -12.64 -0.46
C GLY A 189 2.14 -12.40 -1.65
N THR A 190 3.45 -12.54 -1.45
CA THR A 190 4.45 -12.34 -2.52
C THR A 190 4.44 -13.45 -3.58
N ASP A 191 3.90 -14.61 -3.21
CA ASP A 191 3.72 -15.82 -4.02
C ASP A 191 2.32 -15.90 -4.65
N GLN A 192 1.42 -14.96 -4.33
CA GLN A 192 0.06 -14.93 -4.84
C GLN A 192 -0.07 -13.97 -6.04
N PRO A 193 -0.97 -14.28 -7.00
CA PRO A 193 -1.25 -13.38 -8.10
C PRO A 193 -1.95 -12.10 -7.61
N PRO A 194 -1.87 -11.00 -8.38
CA PRO A 194 -2.58 -9.77 -8.07
C PRO A 194 -4.09 -9.95 -8.32
N MET A 195 -4.87 -9.29 -7.48
CA MET A 195 -6.32 -9.26 -7.50
C MET A 195 -6.81 -7.85 -7.81
N ARG A 196 -7.95 -7.74 -8.48
CA ARG A 196 -8.62 -6.48 -8.75
C ARG A 196 -9.63 -6.18 -7.65
N ILE A 197 -9.64 -4.94 -7.16
CA ILE A 197 -10.68 -4.47 -6.23
C ILE A 197 -11.99 -4.30 -7.02
N VAL A 198 -13.09 -4.87 -6.51
CA VAL A 198 -14.44 -4.73 -7.10
C VAL A 198 -15.44 -4.08 -6.15
N GLY A 199 -15.06 -3.86 -4.89
CA GLY A 199 -15.86 -3.10 -3.93
C GLY A 199 -15.38 -3.29 -2.49
N LEU A 200 -16.27 -2.95 -1.56
CA LEU A 200 -16.12 -3.25 -0.14
C LEU A 200 -17.19 -4.28 0.26
N GLU A 201 -16.82 -5.21 1.13
CA GLU A 201 -17.72 -6.19 1.73
C GLU A 201 -17.86 -5.90 3.23
N ASN A 202 -19.08 -6.05 3.75
CA ASN A 202 -19.35 -5.97 5.17
C ASN A 202 -19.18 -7.36 5.79
N ASP A 203 -18.33 -7.44 6.81
CA ASP A 203 -18.47 -8.42 7.90
C ASP A 203 -19.82 -8.24 8.61
#